data_AF-A0A7J2J414-F1
#
_entry.id   AF-A0A7J2J414-F1
#
_cell.length_a   1.000
_cell.length_b   1.000
_cell.length_c   1.000
_cell.angle_alpha   90.00
_cell.angle_beta   90.00
_cell.angle_gamma   90.00
#
_symmetry.space_group_name_H-M   'P 1'
#
loop_
_entity.id
_entity.type
_entity.pdbx_description
1 polymer ?
#
loop_
_entity_poly.entity_id
_entity_poly.type
_entity_poly.pdbx_seq_one_letter_code
_entity_poly.pdbx_strand_id
1 'polypeptide(L)'
;MGLKPARIFREIKGPAYTRREFIRGVPGIKVAQFDMGNPKGDFDLSVALITKEDVQIRHNAIEAMRVAANKYLQRSLGRGNYHLKIKVYPHHVLRWNPV
;
A
#
# COMPACT_ATOMS: atom_id res chain seq x y z
N MET A 1 -19.95 -0.21 9.04
CA MET A 1 -19.42 1.01 9.71
C MET A 1 -18.46 1.70 8.75
N GLY A 2 -18.72 2.96 8.39
CA GLY A 2 -17.91 3.69 7.41
C GLY A 2 -16.50 4.00 7.92
N LEU A 3 -15.50 3.82 7.06
CA LEU A 3 -14.14 4.28 7.36
C LEU A 3 -14.12 5.80 7.50
N LYS A 4 -13.38 6.32 8.48
CA LYS A 4 -13.13 7.77 8.57
C LYS A 4 -12.44 8.28 7.29
N PRO A 5 -12.69 9.54 6.87
CA PRO A 5 -12.10 10.11 5.68
C PRO A 5 -10.57 10.18 5.78
N ALA A 6 -9.88 9.99 4.64
CA ALA A 6 -8.42 9.90 4.58
C ALA A 6 -7.72 11.18 5.06
N ARG A 7 -8.35 12.34 4.88
CA ARG A 7 -7.78 13.66 5.21
C ARG A 7 -7.29 13.76 6.65
N ILE A 8 -7.91 13.02 7.58
CA ILE A 8 -7.56 13.03 9.00
C ILE A 8 -6.19 12.40 9.25
N PHE A 9 -5.78 11.46 8.40
CA PHE A 9 -4.55 10.67 8.55
C PHE A 9 -3.52 10.94 7.45
N ARG A 10 -3.68 12.00 6.65
CA ARG A 10 -2.77 12.28 5.52
C ARG A 10 -1.42 12.80 6.00
N GLU A 11 -1.46 13.73 6.95
CA GLU A 11 -0.27 14.35 7.54
C GLU A 11 0.37 13.40 8.55
N ILE A 12 1.70 13.27 8.49
CA ILE A 12 2.48 12.49 9.46
C ILE A 12 2.54 13.30 10.75
N LYS A 13 1.90 12.81 11.81
CA LYS A 13 1.82 13.48 13.12
C LYS A 13 2.31 12.59 14.25
N GLY A 14 3.18 13.14 15.08
CA GLY A 14 3.70 12.46 16.27
C GLY A 14 4.65 11.29 15.95
N PRO A 15 5.02 10.50 16.97
CA PRO A 15 5.94 9.39 16.81
C PRO A 15 5.31 8.19 16.09
N ALA A 16 6.15 7.33 15.51
CA ALA A 16 5.71 6.12 14.82
C ALA A 16 5.06 5.11 15.79
N TYR A 17 3.82 4.71 15.49
CA TYR A 17 3.06 3.71 16.27
C TYR A 17 3.05 2.36 15.55
N THR A 18 4.08 1.54 15.80
CA THR A 18 4.39 0.34 14.99
C THR A 18 4.64 -0.93 15.82
N ARG A 19 5.03 -0.80 17.09
CA ARG A 19 5.45 -1.92 17.96
C ARG A 19 4.26 -2.80 18.36
N ARG A 20 4.03 -3.89 17.63
CA ARG A 20 2.84 -4.76 17.79
C ARG A 20 2.74 -5.39 19.17
N GLU A 21 3.86 -5.61 19.85
CA GLU A 21 3.91 -6.20 21.19
C GLU A 21 3.25 -5.32 22.28
N PHE A 22 3.14 -4.00 22.05
CA PHE A 22 2.43 -3.08 22.97
C PHE A 22 1.02 -2.72 22.49
N ILE A 23 0.68 -3.01 21.24
CA ILE A 23 -0.58 -2.57 20.62
C ILE A 23 -1.57 -3.73 20.63
N ARG A 24 -2.62 -3.63 21.44
CA ARG A 24 -3.71 -4.61 21.42
C ARG A 24 -4.65 -4.35 20.25
N GLY A 25 -5.09 -5.41 19.57
CA GLY A 25 -6.08 -5.32 18.50
C GLY A 25 -5.57 -4.69 17.20
N VAL A 26 -4.28 -4.87 16.87
CA VAL A 26 -3.73 -4.42 15.58
C VAL A 26 -4.54 -5.05 14.44
N PRO A 27 -5.17 -4.25 13.56
CA PRO A 27 -5.91 -4.80 12.43
C PRO A 27 -4.95 -5.46 11.43
N GLY A 28 -5.44 -6.51 10.77
CA GLY A 28 -4.74 -7.13 9.65
C GLY A 28 -4.52 -6.16 8.49
N ILE A 29 -3.51 -6.45 7.67
CA ILE A 29 -3.21 -5.66 6.48
C ILE A 29 -4.09 -6.12 5.33
N LYS A 30 -4.75 -5.18 4.66
CA LYS A 30 -5.62 -5.48 3.51
C LYS A 30 -4.87 -5.81 2.22
N VAL A 31 -3.61 -5.36 2.10
CA VAL A 31 -2.79 -5.62 0.92
C VAL A 31 -2.48 -7.11 0.86
N ALA A 32 -2.97 -7.78 -0.18
CA ALA A 32 -2.87 -9.24 -0.29
C ALA A 32 -1.48 -9.71 -0.73
N GLN A 33 -0.90 -9.04 -1.72
CA GLN A 33 0.38 -9.40 -2.34
C GLN A 33 1.16 -8.14 -2.71
N PHE A 34 2.49 -8.18 -2.56
CA PHE A 34 3.38 -7.07 -2.88
C PHE A 34 4.08 -7.23 -4.23
N ASP A 35 4.20 -8.46 -4.73
CA ASP A 35 4.79 -8.77 -6.03
C ASP A 35 3.73 -9.42 -6.94
N MET A 36 3.67 -8.98 -8.20
CA MET A 36 2.75 -9.50 -9.21
C MET A 36 3.41 -9.60 -10.58
N GLY A 37 2.78 -10.39 -11.46
CA GLY A 37 3.29 -10.70 -12.78
C GLY A 37 4.33 -11.81 -12.72
N ASN A 38 5.49 -11.59 -13.33
CA ASN A 38 6.64 -12.50 -13.31
C ASN A 38 7.81 -11.90 -12.49
N PRO A 39 7.92 -12.20 -11.17
CA PRO A 39 8.97 -11.64 -10.32
C PRO A 39 10.38 -12.14 -10.63
N LYS A 40 10.51 -13.21 -11.43
CA LYS A 40 11.78 -13.79 -11.86
C LYS A 40 12.11 -13.44 -13.32
N GLY A 41 11.30 -12.59 -13.95
CA GLY A 41 11.57 -12.12 -15.30
C GLY A 41 12.73 -11.14 -15.32
N ASP A 42 13.45 -11.13 -16.45
CA ASP A 42 14.42 -10.09 -16.76
C ASP A 42 13.73 -9.04 -17.64
N PHE A 43 13.90 -7.75 -17.31
CA PHE A 43 13.18 -6.65 -17.95
C PHE A 43 14.11 -5.47 -18.18
N ASP A 44 14.12 -4.95 -19.40
CA ASP A 44 15.00 -3.84 -19.78
C ASP A 44 14.57 -2.48 -19.20
N LEU A 45 13.27 -2.32 -18.89
CA LEU A 45 12.69 -1.05 -18.45
C LEU A 45 12.19 -1.12 -17.00
N SER A 46 12.58 -0.13 -16.20
CA SER A 46 12.07 0.09 -14.85
C SER A 46 11.35 1.43 -14.73
N VAL A 47 10.15 1.42 -14.18
CA VAL A 47 9.36 2.62 -13.88
C VAL A 47 9.05 2.65 -12.38
N ALA A 48 9.30 3.79 -11.75
CA ALA A 48 9.04 4.00 -10.33
C ALA A 48 7.98 5.09 -10.11
N LEU A 49 7.00 4.81 -9.25
CA LEU A 49 6.08 5.81 -8.73
C LEU A 49 6.62 6.36 -7.41
N ILE A 50 6.88 7.66 -7.37
CA ILE A 50 7.49 8.35 -6.23
C ILE A 50 6.54 9.45 -5.75
N THR A 51 6.38 9.57 -4.43
CA THR A 51 5.62 10.66 -3.81
C THR A 51 6.43 11.95 -3.85
N LYS A 52 5.78 13.07 -4.18
CA LYS A 52 6.40 14.40 -4.17
C LYS A 52 6.39 15.06 -2.78
N GLU A 53 5.49 14.62 -1.92
CA GLU A 53 5.27 15.15 -0.58
C GLU A 53 5.32 14.00 0.42
N ASP A 54 5.70 14.33 1.66
CA ASP A 54 5.63 13.39 2.77
C ASP A 54 4.18 13.19 3.21
N VAL A 55 3.64 12.03 2.87
CA VAL A 55 2.24 11.69 3.13
C VAL A 55 2.12 10.27 3.67
N GLN A 56 1.13 10.08 4.54
CA GLN A 56 0.78 8.76 5.02
C GLN A 56 -0.29 8.11 4.13
N ILE A 57 0.06 6.97 3.54
CA ILE A 57 -0.80 6.22 2.62
C ILE A 57 -1.45 5.05 3.37
N ARG A 58 -2.79 4.95 3.31
CA ARG A 58 -3.55 3.89 3.96
C ARG A 58 -3.41 2.56 3.21
N HIS A 59 -3.45 1.43 3.91
CA HIS A 59 -3.44 0.10 3.29
C HIS A 59 -4.56 -0.08 2.23
N ASN A 60 -5.71 0.58 2.42
CA ASN A 60 -6.83 0.52 1.49
C ASN A 60 -6.50 1.17 0.15
N ALA A 61 -5.76 2.28 0.19
CA ALA A 61 -5.32 2.98 -1.01
C ALA A 61 -4.23 2.20 -1.74
N ILE A 62 -3.31 1.56 -1.00
CA ILE A 62 -2.28 0.69 -1.57
C ILE A 62 -2.94 -0.49 -2.30
N GLU A 63 -3.93 -1.16 -1.68
CA GLU A 63 -4.64 -2.27 -2.31
C GLU A 63 -5.47 -1.83 -3.52
N ALA A 64 -6.12 -0.66 -3.47
CA ALA A 64 -6.86 -0.13 -4.62
C ALA A 64 -5.92 0.19 -5.80
N MET A 65 -4.78 0.83 -5.53
CA MET A 65 -3.73 1.10 -6.51
C MET A 65 -3.20 -0.21 -7.12
N ARG A 66 -2.94 -1.20 -6.27
CA ARG A 66 -2.50 -2.55 -6.67
C ARG A 66 -3.45 -3.17 -7.69
N VAL A 67 -4.74 -3.23 -7.34
CA VAL A 67 -5.78 -3.86 -8.19
C VAL A 67 -5.93 -3.11 -9.51
N ALA A 68 -5.97 -1.78 -9.47
CA ALA A 68 -6.11 -0.96 -10.67
C ALA A 68 -4.90 -1.11 -11.61
N ALA A 69 -3.68 -0.99 -11.08
CA ALA A 69 -2.46 -1.14 -11.85
C ALA A 69 -2.32 -2.56 -12.42
N ASN A 70 -2.57 -3.59 -11.62
CA ASN A 70 -2.48 -4.97 -12.08
C ASN A 70 -3.50 -5.28 -13.18
N LYS A 71 -4.75 -4.80 -13.05
CA LYS A 71 -5.78 -4.98 -14.07
C LYS A 71 -5.39 -4.33 -15.40
N TYR A 72 -4.80 -3.14 -15.35
CA TYR A 72 -4.33 -2.45 -16.54
C TYR A 72 -3.15 -3.18 -17.20
N LEU A 73 -2.10 -3.50 -16.43
CA LEU A 73 -0.92 -4.19 -16.94
C LEU A 73 -1.24 -5.58 -17.49
N GLN A 74 -2.11 -6.33 -16.81
CA GLN A 74 -2.55 -7.65 -17.28
C GLN A 74 -3.32 -7.56 -18.60
N ARG A 75 -4.13 -6.52 -18.80
CA ARG A 75 -4.86 -6.30 -20.07
C ARG A 75 -3.92 -5.87 -21.20
N SER A 76 -2.96 -5.01 -20.90
CA SER A 76 -2.11 -4.39 -21.93
C SER A 76 -0.91 -5.23 -22.32
N LEU A 77 -0.26 -5.91 -21.36
CA LEU A 77 1.00 -6.62 -21.56
C LEU A 77 0.87 -8.14 -21.42
N GLY A 78 -0.14 -8.62 -20.68
CA GLY A 78 -0.25 -10.03 -20.29
C GLY A 78 0.57 -10.36 -19.04
N ARG A 79 0.16 -11.40 -18.31
CA ARG A 79 0.66 -11.70 -16.94
C ARG A 79 2.17 -12.00 -16.86
N GLY A 80 2.76 -12.55 -17.91
CA GLY A 80 4.18 -12.95 -17.91
C GLY A 80 5.17 -11.83 -18.24
N ASN A 81 4.67 -10.70 -18.76
CA ASN A 81 5.49 -9.68 -19.43
C ASN A 81 5.70 -8.42 -18.58
N TYR A 82 5.38 -8.47 -17.28
CA TYR A 82 5.70 -7.38 -16.35
C TYR A 82 6.01 -7.92 -14.96
N HIS A 83 6.72 -7.11 -14.18
CA HIS A 83 6.86 -7.27 -12.73
C HIS A 83 6.38 -6.00 -12.05
N LEU A 84 5.29 -6.10 -11.29
CA LEU A 84 4.79 -5.01 -10.46
C LEU A 84 5.14 -5.30 -9.00
N LYS A 85 5.98 -4.44 -8.41
CA LYS A 85 6.40 -4.54 -7.01
C LYS A 85 5.99 -3.31 -6.21
N ILE A 86 5.22 -3.55 -5.14
CA ILE A 86 4.91 -2.53 -4.14
C ILE A 86 6.03 -2.53 -3.10
N LYS A 87 6.83 -1.46 -3.07
CA LYS A 87 7.95 -1.32 -2.13
C LYS A 87 7.53 -0.86 -0.73
N VAL A 88 6.39 -0.17 -0.62
CA VAL A 88 5.90 0.42 0.65
C VAL A 88 5.02 -0.55 1.42
N TYR A 89 5.34 -0.77 2.69
CA TYR A 89 4.54 -1.59 3.61
C TYR A 89 3.86 -0.72 4.68
N PRO A 90 2.56 -0.92 4.96
CA PRO A 90 1.83 -0.12 5.95
C PRO A 90 2.18 -0.55 7.38
N HIS A 91 3.26 -0.02 7.94
CA HIS A 91 3.71 -0.33 9.30
C HIS A 91 2.94 0.42 10.39
N HIS A 92 2.56 1.68 10.12
CA HIS A 92 1.95 2.55 11.12
C HIS A 92 0.49 2.17 11.37
N VAL A 93 0.14 1.91 12.63
CA VAL A 93 -1.22 1.58 13.05
C VAL A 93 -2.00 2.87 13.28
N LEU A 94 -3.10 3.06 12.57
CA LEU A 94 -3.97 4.22 12.75
C LEU A 94 -4.84 4.06 14.00
N ARG A 95 -4.86 5.10 14.83
CA ARG A 95 -5.72 5.19 16.02
C ARG A 95 -6.61 6.42 15.95
N TRP A 96 -7.80 6.30 16.50
CA TRP A 96 -8.74 7.41 16.67
C TRP A 96 -9.55 7.15 17.93
N ASN A 97 -9.97 8.21 18.63
CA ASN A 97 -10.82 8.06 19.80
C ASN A 97 -12.28 7.89 19.35
N PRO A 98 -12.95 6.76 19.65
CA PRO A 98 -14.40 6.69 19.52
C PRO A 98 -15.01 7.78 20.41
N VAL A 99 -15.81 8.65 19.78
CA VAL A 99 -16.68 9.60 20.47
C VAL A 99 -17.98 8.87 20.76
#